data_AF-A0A4U8Z198-F1
#
_entry.id   AF-A0A4U8Z198-F1
#
_cell.length_a   1.000
_cell.length_b   1.000
_cell.length_c   1.000
_cell.angle_alpha   90.00
_cell.angle_beta   90.00
_cell.angle_gamma   90.00
#
_symmetry.space_group_name_H-M   'P 1'
#
loop_
_entity.id
_entity.type
_entity.pdbx_description
1 polymer ?
#
loop_
_entity_poly.entity_id
_entity_poly.type
_entity_poly.pdbx_seq_one_letter_code
_entity_poly.pdbx_strand_id
1 'polypeptide(L)'
;MSDISAGIRLAKAWSLASGSLFAATLIGAVALAASGALAIGRAPVGLMDVGRLVLASAGLIHLPAADYDFLYNVIVQIRLPRILAACLIGAALAASGGAYQAAFRNPLVSPTFWAF
;
A
#
# COMPACT_ATOMS: atom_id res chain seq x y z
N MET A 1 -2.08 -29.38 -34.22
CA MET A 1 -1.02 -28.48 -33.70
C MET A 1 -1.56 -27.18 -33.10
N SER A 2 -2.76 -26.70 -33.46
CA SER A 2 -3.36 -25.43 -33.01
C SER A 2 -3.95 -25.43 -31.58
N ASP A 3 -4.44 -26.57 -31.08
CA ASP A 3 -5.09 -26.65 -29.76
C ASP A 3 -4.13 -26.49 -28.57
N ILE A 4 -2.90 -27.01 -28.69
CA ILE A 4 -1.91 -26.99 -27.59
C ILE A 4 -1.47 -25.54 -27.29
N SER A 5 -1.30 -24.72 -28.33
CA SER A 5 -0.98 -23.30 -28.18
C SER A 5 -2.12 -22.49 -27.56
N ALA A 6 -3.39 -22.87 -27.78
CA ALA A 6 -4.53 -22.19 -27.18
C ALA A 6 -4.61 -22.46 -25.67
N GLY A 7 -4.43 -23.72 -25.26
CA GLY A 7 -4.40 -24.11 -23.84
C GLY A 7 -3.31 -23.41 -23.03
N ILE A 8 -2.09 -23.28 -23.59
CA ILE A 8 -0.97 -22.58 -22.92
C ILE A 8 -1.27 -21.08 -22.78
N ARG A 9 -1.92 -20.44 -23.77
CA ARG A 9 -2.31 -19.03 -23.70
C ARG A 9 -3.39 -18.78 -22.64
N LEU A 10 -4.36 -19.68 -22.52
CA LEU A 10 -5.43 -19.59 -21.52
C LEU A 10 -4.90 -19.83 -20.09
N ALA A 11 -4.02 -20.80 -19.89
CA ALA A 11 -3.38 -21.04 -18.59
C ALA A 11 -2.51 -19.85 -18.15
N LYS A 12 -1.75 -19.27 -19.08
CA LYS A 12 -0.95 -18.07 -18.82
C LYS A 12 -1.81 -16.83 -18.57
N ALA A 13 -2.91 -16.67 -19.32
CA ALA A 13 -3.88 -15.59 -19.09
C ALA A 13 -4.58 -15.71 -17.73
N TRP A 14 -4.91 -16.92 -17.29
CA TRP A 14 -5.53 -17.17 -15.98
C TRP A 14 -4.56 -16.90 -14.83
N SER A 15 -3.29 -17.30 -14.96
CA SER A 15 -2.22 -16.98 -13.99
C SER A 15 -1.90 -15.48 -13.92
N LEU A 16 -1.94 -14.77 -15.05
CA LEU A 16 -1.75 -13.32 -15.09
C LEU A 16 -2.95 -12.57 -14.53
N ALA A 17 -4.17 -13.04 -14.81
CA ALA A 17 -5.40 -12.46 -14.28
C ALA A 17 -5.47 -12.58 -12.75
N SER A 18 -5.19 -13.78 -12.20
CA SER A 18 -5.19 -14.01 -10.76
C SER A 18 -4.11 -13.20 -10.02
N GLY A 19 -2.92 -13.07 -10.63
CA GLY A 19 -1.86 -12.19 -10.11
C GLY A 19 -2.24 -10.71 -10.12
N SER A 20 -2.89 -10.22 -11.19
CA SER A 20 -3.31 -8.82 -11.28
C SER A 20 -4.45 -8.49 -10.31
N LEU A 21 -5.36 -9.43 -10.06
CA LEU A 21 -6.46 -9.27 -9.10
C LEU A 21 -5.95 -9.20 -7.66
N PHE A 22 -4.93 -10.01 -7.33
CA PHE A 22 -4.26 -9.98 -6.02
C PHE A 22 -3.49 -8.67 -5.82
N ALA A 23 -2.77 -8.19 -6.84
CA ALA A 23 -2.10 -6.90 -6.80
C ALA A 23 -3.10 -5.73 -6.63
N ALA A 24 -4.21 -5.76 -7.37
CA ALA A 24 -5.25 -4.73 -7.28
C ALA A 24 -5.92 -4.70 -5.89
N THR A 25 -6.20 -5.86 -5.29
CA THR A 25 -6.74 -5.92 -3.92
C THR A 25 -5.73 -5.44 -2.88
N LEU A 26 -4.44 -5.77 -3.05
CA LEU A 26 -3.38 -5.29 -2.16
C LEU A 26 -3.22 -3.76 -2.24
N ILE A 27 -3.22 -3.20 -3.45
CA ILE A 27 -3.17 -1.74 -3.65
C ILE A 27 -4.40 -1.08 -3.03
N GLY A 28 -5.59 -1.66 -3.22
CA GLY A 28 -6.83 -1.19 -2.59
C GLY A 28 -6.77 -1.22 -1.07
N ALA A 29 -6.22 -2.28 -0.48
CA ALA A 29 -6.04 -2.42 0.97
C ALA A 29 -5.04 -1.40 1.54
N VAL A 30 -3.93 -1.14 0.83
CA VAL A 30 -2.96 -0.11 1.21
C VAL A 30 -3.58 1.28 1.10
N ALA A 31 -4.37 1.55 0.06
CA ALA A 31 -5.08 2.81 -0.09
C ALA A 31 -6.13 3.02 1.02
N LEU A 32 -6.86 1.97 1.40
CA LEU A 32 -7.79 1.96 2.54
C LEU A 32 -7.07 2.18 3.88
N ALA A 33 -5.94 1.51 4.10
CA ALA A 33 -5.14 1.70 5.30
C ALA A 33 -4.52 3.11 5.36
N ALA A 34 -4.07 3.65 4.23
CA ALA A 34 -3.54 5.01 4.13
C ALA A 34 -4.63 6.06 4.40
N SER A 35 -5.84 5.85 3.87
CA SER A 35 -7.00 6.72 4.14
C SER A 35 -7.46 6.60 5.60
N GLY A 36 -7.44 5.42 6.21
CA GLY A 36 -7.66 5.24 7.65
C GLY A 36 -6.59 5.90 8.52
N ALA A 37 -5.32 5.81 8.13
CA ALA A 37 -4.20 6.48 8.81
C ALA A 37 -4.25 8.01 8.66
N LEU A 38 -4.85 8.51 7.57
CA LEU A 38 -5.16 9.94 7.41
C LEU A 38 -6.33 10.38 8.29
N ALA A 39 -7.34 9.51 8.48
CA ALA A 39 -8.53 9.78 9.28
C ALA A 39 -8.29 9.67 10.81
N ILE A 40 -7.34 8.84 11.24
CA ILE A 40 -7.02 8.64 12.67
C ILE A 40 -5.89 9.60 13.06
N GLY A 41 -6.26 10.83 13.44
CA GLY A 41 -5.31 11.83 13.93
C GLY A 41 -6.00 13.00 14.64
N ARG A 42 -5.42 13.44 15.76
CA ARG A 42 -5.92 14.53 16.63
C ARG A 42 -5.87 15.94 16.01
N ALA A 43 -5.53 16.09 14.74
CA ALA A 43 -5.50 17.37 14.04
C ALA A 43 -6.66 17.44 13.04
N PRO A 44 -7.32 18.60 12.84
CA PRO A 44 -8.45 18.78 11.93
C PRO A 44 -7.97 18.80 10.48
N VAL A 45 -7.34 17.71 10.05
CA VAL A 45 -6.84 17.51 8.70
C VAL A 45 -7.50 16.24 8.19
N GLY A 46 -8.70 16.40 7.66
CA GLY A 46 -9.51 15.32 7.10
C GLY A 46 -9.00 14.90 5.71
N LEU A 47 -9.56 13.82 5.17
CA LEU A 47 -9.25 13.35 3.81
C LEU A 47 -9.46 14.46 2.75
N MET A 48 -10.43 15.34 3.03
CA MET A 48 -10.77 16.49 2.19
C MET A 48 -9.62 17.52 2.10
N ASP A 49 -8.80 17.66 3.15
CA ASP A 49 -7.71 18.63 3.19
C ASP A 49 -6.50 18.16 2.38
N VAL A 50 -6.30 16.84 2.27
CA VAL A 50 -5.35 16.25 1.31
C VAL A 50 -5.81 16.52 -0.11
N GLY A 51 -7.10 16.33 -0.41
CA GLY A 51 -7.68 16.67 -1.71
C GLY A 51 -7.52 18.16 -2.04
N ARG A 52 -7.74 19.04 -1.06
CA ARG A 52 -7.51 20.48 -1.20
C ARG A 52 -6.04 20.81 -1.44
N LEU A 53 -5.10 20.20 -0.73
CA LEU A 53 -3.67 20.40 -0.98
C LEU A 53 -3.26 19.93 -2.39
N VAL A 54 -3.78 18.80 -2.86
CA VAL A 54 -3.50 18.28 -4.22
C VAL A 54 -4.10 19.20 -5.28
N LEU A 55 -5.34 19.64 -5.10
CA LEU A 55 -5.98 20.59 -6.02
C LEU A 55 -5.30 21.96 -6.00
N ALA A 56 -4.81 22.41 -4.84
CA ALA A 56 -4.09 23.67 -4.69
C ALA A 56 -2.70 23.59 -5.33
N SER A 57 -1.98 22.49 -5.12
CA SER A 57 -0.67 22.24 -5.78
C SER A 57 -0.79 22.04 -7.29
N ALA A 58 -1.93 21.53 -7.77
CA ALA A 58 -2.26 21.48 -9.19
C ALA A 58 -2.75 22.82 -9.77
N GLY A 59 -2.89 23.85 -8.95
CA GLY A 59 -3.32 25.20 -9.36
C GLY A 59 -4.82 25.34 -9.67
N LEU A 60 -5.64 24.33 -9.36
CA LEU A 60 -7.08 24.36 -9.60
C LEU A 60 -7.87 25.15 -8.54
N ILE A 61 -7.31 25.30 -7.33
CA ILE A 61 -7.91 26.08 -6.25
C ILE A 61 -6.86 26.96 -5.58
N HIS A 62 -7.27 28.14 -5.13
CA HIS A 62 -6.43 29.04 -4.35
C HIS A 62 -6.73 28.86 -2.87
N LEU A 63 -5.72 28.45 -2.10
CA LEU A 63 -5.74 28.47 -0.64
C LEU A 63 -4.95 29.68 -0.13
N PRO A 64 -5.33 30.29 1.00
CA PRO A 64 -4.49 31.25 1.68
C PRO A 64 -3.11 30.65 1.96
N ALA A 65 -2.02 31.41 1.74
CA ALA A 65 -0.65 30.91 1.85
C ALA A 65 -0.36 30.27 3.23
N ALA A 66 -0.88 30.85 4.31
CA ALA A 66 -0.73 30.33 5.67
C ALA A 66 -1.36 28.93 5.85
N ASP A 67 -2.52 28.69 5.24
CA ASP A 67 -3.21 27.40 5.31
C ASP A 67 -2.51 26.35 4.44
N TYR A 68 -2.00 26.77 3.28
CA TYR A 68 -1.22 25.89 2.40
C TYR A 68 0.06 25.41 3.07
N ASP A 69 0.84 26.31 3.68
CA ASP A 69 2.10 25.97 4.34
C ASP A 69 1.88 25.05 5.54
N PHE A 70 0.83 25.30 6.34
CA PHE A 70 0.46 24.42 7.45
C PHE A 70 0.10 23.02 6.96
N LEU A 71 -0.78 22.91 5.95
CA LEU A 71 -1.19 21.63 5.37
C LEU A 71 -0.01 20.89 4.74
N TYR A 72 0.85 21.60 3.99
CA TYR A 72 2.03 21.04 3.37
C TYR A 72 2.99 20.47 4.41
N ASN A 73 3.30 21.22 5.46
CA ASN A 73 4.22 20.77 6.50
C ASN A 73 3.67 19.52 7.23
N VAL A 74 2.40 19.56 7.65
CA VAL A 74 1.79 18.42 8.36
C VAL A 74 1.67 17.19 7.47
N ILE A 75 1.25 17.33 6.21
CA ILE A 75 1.02 16.18 5.32
C ILE A 75 2.34 15.65 4.77
N VAL A 76 3.18 16.52 4.21
CA VAL A 76 4.39 16.12 3.47
C VAL A 76 5.57 15.86 4.39
N GLN A 77 5.80 16.69 5.41
CA GLN A 77 6.97 16.54 6.29
C GLN A 77 6.71 15.57 7.45
N ILE A 78 5.48 15.46 7.96
CA ILE A 78 5.20 14.63 9.14
C ILE A 78 4.55 13.29 8.75
N ARG A 79 3.49 13.29 7.94
CA ARG A 79 2.69 12.08 7.67
C ARG A 79 3.26 11.22 6.55
N LEU A 80 3.66 11.81 5.43
CA LEU A 80 4.24 11.10 4.28
C LEU A 80 5.40 10.17 4.66
N PRO A 81 6.44 10.61 5.41
CA PRO A 81 7.55 9.73 5.77
C PRO A 81 7.11 8.55 6.64
N ARG A 82 6.11 8.74 7.52
CA ARG A 82 5.60 7.67 8.38
C ARG A 82 4.83 6.61 7.58
N ILE A 83 4.04 7.03 6.59
CA ILE A 83 3.31 6.11 5.70
C ILE A 83 4.32 5.31 4.87
N LEU A 84 5.32 5.98 4.28
CA LEU A 84 6.38 5.32 3.52
C LEU A 84 7.16 4.32 4.37
N ALA A 85 7.54 4.70 5.60
CA ALA A 85 8.21 3.80 6.53
C ALA A 85 7.34 2.57 6.86
N ALA A 86 6.05 2.76 7.15
CA ALA A 86 5.14 1.65 7.42
C ALA A 86 5.01 0.69 6.22
N CYS A 87 4.91 1.22 5.00
CA CYS A 87 4.89 0.40 3.78
C CYS A 87 6.19 -0.39 3.59
N LEU A 88 7.35 0.24 3.79
CA LEU A 88 8.66 -0.42 3.66
C LEU A 88 8.85 -1.52 4.71
N ILE A 89 8.48 -1.24 5.97
CA ILE A 89 8.55 -2.23 7.04
C ILE A 89 7.62 -3.41 6.75
N GLY A 90 6.38 -3.14 6.32
CA GLY A 90 5.43 -4.18 5.94
C GLY A 90 5.92 -5.04 4.78
N ALA A 91 6.50 -4.43 3.73
CA ALA A 91 7.08 -5.14 2.60
C ALA A 91 8.27 -6.02 3.02
N ALA A 92 9.16 -5.51 3.87
CA ALA A 92 10.29 -6.26 4.40
C ALA A 92 9.83 -7.46 5.26
N LEU A 93 8.83 -7.27 6.11
CA LEU A 93 8.27 -8.32 6.95
C LEU A 93 7.60 -9.43 6.12
N ALA A 94 6.83 -9.04 5.09
CA ALA A 94 6.20 -9.98 4.16
C ALA A 94 7.25 -10.78 3.35
N ALA A 95 8.29 -10.11 2.85
CA ALA A 95 9.38 -10.76 2.13
C ALA A 95 10.14 -11.76 3.01
N SER A 96 10.43 -11.38 4.27
CA SER A 96 11.05 -12.26 5.25
C SER A 96 10.17 -13.49 5.55
N GLY A 97 8.86 -13.29 5.79
CA GLY A 97 7.92 -14.39 6.00
C GLY A 97 7.85 -15.36 4.82
N GLY A 98 7.81 -14.85 3.60
CA GLY A 98 7.85 -15.67 2.38
C GLY A 98 9.17 -16.44 2.23
N ALA A 99 10.30 -15.81 2.52
CA ALA A 99 11.62 -16.46 2.49
C ALA A 99 11.72 -17.58 3.54
N TYR A 100 11.23 -17.35 4.76
CA TYR A 100 11.15 -18.38 5.80
C TYR A 100 10.27 -19.56 5.37
N GLN A 101 9.09 -19.30 4.84
CA GLN A 101 8.19 -20.36 4.35
C GLN A 101 8.83 -21.15 3.18
N ALA A 102 9.57 -20.48 2.29
CA ALA A 102 10.27 -21.12 1.17
C ALA A 102 11.47 -21.96 1.62
N ALA A 103 12.24 -21.49 2.59
CA ALA A 103 13.42 -22.20 3.12
C ALA A 103 13.01 -23.54 3.77
N PHE A 104 11.92 -23.55 4.54
CA PHE A 104 11.40 -24.76 5.18
C PHE A 104 10.48 -25.58 4.28
N ARG A 105 10.12 -25.07 3.09
CA ARG A 105 9.08 -25.63 2.20
C ARG A 105 7.80 -26.00 2.98
N ASN A 106 7.48 -25.21 4.00
CA ASN A 106 6.34 -25.44 4.87
C ASN A 106 5.57 -24.13 5.07
N PRO A 107 4.37 -23.98 4.47
CA PRO A 107 3.58 -22.75 4.55
C PRO A 107 3.02 -22.48 5.96
N LEU A 108 3.14 -23.43 6.91
CA LEU A 108 2.68 -23.29 8.30
C LEU A 108 3.82 -23.04 9.29
N VAL A 109 5.05 -22.80 8.83
CA VAL A 109 6.18 -22.58 9.74
C VAL A 109 6.03 -21.22 10.41
N SER A 110 5.66 -21.23 11.69
CA SER A 110 5.79 -20.09 12.60
C SER A 110 6.86 -20.44 13.64
N PRO A 111 7.81 -19.54 13.94
CA PRO A 111 8.79 -19.78 14.98
C PRO A 111 8.12 -19.66 16.35
N THR A 112 7.46 -20.72 16.79
CA THR A 112 6.95 -20.85 18.16
C THR A 112 7.44 -22.17 18.73
N PHE A 113 8.20 -22.08 19.83
CA PHE A 113 8.18 -22.93 21.04
C PHE A 113 9.57 -23.03 21.69
N TRP A 114 10.10 -21.96 22.28
CA TRP A 114 10.98 -22.14 23.46
C TRP A 114 10.68 -21.05 24.48
N ALA A 115 9.86 -21.43 25.46
CA ALA A 115 9.83 -20.79 26.75
C ALA A 115 11.16 -21.08 27.45
N PHE A 116 11.83 -20.02 27.89
CA PHE A 116 12.43 -19.96 29.21
C PHE A 116 11.87 -18.72 29.88
#